data_AF-A0A4R3YGT6-F1
#
_entry.id   AF-A0A4R3YGT6-F1
#
_cell.length_a   1.000
_cell.length_b   1.000
_cell.length_c   1.000
_cell.angle_alpha   90.00
_cell.angle_beta   90.00
_cell.angle_gamma   90.00
#
_symmetry.space_group_name_H-M   'P 1'
#
loop_
_entity.id
_entity.type
_entity.pdbx_description
1 polymer ?
#
loop_
_entity_poly.entity_id
_entity_poly.type
_entity_poly.pdbx_seq_one_letter_code
_entity_poly.pdbx_strand_id
1 'polypeptide(L)'
;MSTSKPIQNYELLSTLMEQMREAAINGKWEQLITLEQKCSDLVVKMKQTDIEEVLDNDARQHKTKLISKILSDDSDIRNHTQTWMIELQTITQSINQSIRQGQKLQDKYGV
;
A
#
# COMPACT_ATOMS: atom_id res chain seq x y z
N MET A 1 13.36 -26.56 -14.03
CA MET A 1 13.89 -25.69 -12.97
C MET A 1 12.83 -25.61 -11.89
N SER A 2 12.94 -26.41 -10.83
CA SER A 2 11.97 -26.36 -9.72
C SER A 2 12.24 -25.08 -8.93
N THR A 3 11.37 -24.09 -9.02
CA THR A 3 11.49 -22.87 -8.23
C THR A 3 11.32 -23.22 -6.75
N SER A 4 12.34 -22.92 -5.95
CA SER A 4 12.32 -23.11 -4.49
C SER A 4 11.11 -22.39 -3.87
N LYS A 5 10.48 -23.02 -2.88
CA LYS A 5 9.24 -22.52 -2.25
C LYS A 5 9.38 -21.09 -1.66
N PRO A 6 10.52 -20.72 -1.05
CA PRO A 6 10.89 -19.33 -0.77
C PRO A 6 10.73 -18.37 -1.96
N ILE A 7 11.26 -18.70 -3.13
CA ILE A 7 11.20 -17.81 -4.31
C ILE A 7 9.76 -17.59 -4.75
N GLN A 8 8.94 -18.65 -4.78
CA GLN A 8 7.52 -18.54 -5.12
C GLN A 8 6.77 -17.60 -4.17
N ASN A 9 7.11 -17.63 -2.88
CA ASN A 9 6.49 -16.71 -1.92
C ASN A 9 6.87 -15.24 -2.18
N TYR A 10 8.13 -14.97 -2.55
CA TYR A 10 8.56 -13.61 -2.91
C TYR A 10 7.95 -13.14 -4.24
N GLU A 11 7.77 -14.03 -5.21
CA GLU A 11 7.05 -13.74 -6.46
C GLU A 11 5.59 -13.35 -6.16
N LEU A 12 4.88 -14.16 -5.36
CA LEU A 12 3.52 -13.87 -4.93
C LEU A 12 3.41 -12.53 -4.18
N LEU A 13 4.35 -12.27 -3.26
CA LEU A 13 4.40 -11.01 -2.52
C LEU A 13 4.63 -9.82 -3.46
N SER A 14 5.53 -9.97 -4.45
CA SER A 14 5.78 -8.92 -5.45
C SER A 14 4.55 -8.63 -6.32
N THR A 15 3.78 -9.66 -6.69
CA THR A 15 2.52 -9.49 -7.42
C THR A 15 1.45 -8.80 -6.57
N LEU A 16 1.35 -9.13 -5.28
CA LEU A 16 0.42 -8.46 -4.36
C LEU A 16 0.80 -6.98 -4.19
N MET A 17 2.09 -6.67 -4.08
CA MET A 17 2.56 -5.29 -3.93
C MET A 17 2.29 -4.44 -5.18
N GLU A 18 2.42 -5.03 -6.35
CA GLU A 18 2.03 -4.40 -7.61
C GLU A 18 0.53 -4.08 -7.67
N GLN A 19 -0.33 -5.01 -7.25
CA GLN A 19 -1.78 -4.76 -7.17
C GLN A 19 -2.12 -3.68 -6.14
N MET A 20 -1.39 -3.62 -5.02
CA MET A 20 -1.55 -2.54 -4.03
C MET A 20 -1.14 -1.19 -4.61
N ARG A 21 -0.02 -1.13 -5.34
CA ARG A 21 0.44 0.07 -6.04
C ARG A 21 -0.61 0.57 -7.03
N GLU A 22 -1.17 -0.32 -7.85
CA GLU A 22 -2.25 0.03 -8.76
C GLU A 22 -3.51 0.51 -8.04
N ALA A 23 -3.91 -0.15 -6.94
CA ALA A 23 -5.06 0.27 -6.15
C ALA A 23 -4.86 1.67 -5.55
N ALA A 24 -3.66 1.96 -5.04
CA ALA A 24 -3.30 3.28 -4.49
C ALA A 24 -3.31 4.37 -5.56
N ILE A 25 -2.71 4.11 -6.73
CA ILE A 25 -2.71 5.06 -7.88
C ILE A 25 -4.14 5.39 -8.32
N ASN A 26 -5.03 4.38 -8.35
CA ASN A 26 -6.41 4.55 -8.80
C ASN A 26 -7.39 4.96 -7.68
N GLY A 27 -6.91 5.22 -6.46
CA GLY A 27 -7.75 5.59 -5.32
C GLY A 27 -8.76 4.50 -4.90
N LYS A 28 -8.48 3.23 -5.18
CA LYS A 28 -9.34 2.09 -4.82
C LYS A 28 -9.06 1.66 -3.37
N TRP A 29 -9.46 2.47 -2.41
CA TRP A 29 -9.06 2.33 -1.00
C TRP A 29 -9.55 1.03 -0.35
N GLU A 30 -10.76 0.58 -0.62
CA GLU A 30 -11.29 -0.69 -0.09
C GLU A 30 -10.50 -1.89 -0.63
N GLN A 31 -10.12 -1.83 -1.92
CA GLN A 31 -9.27 -2.84 -2.53
C GLN A 31 -7.87 -2.81 -1.90
N LEU A 32 -7.31 -1.61 -1.67
CA LEU A 32 -6.00 -1.44 -1.06
C LEU A 32 -5.95 -2.06 0.35
N ILE A 33 -6.96 -1.80 1.19
CA ILE A 33 -7.06 -2.38 2.55
C ILE A 33 -7.18 -3.91 2.49
N THR A 34 -7.98 -4.43 1.56
CA THR A 34 -8.13 -5.89 1.37
C THR A 34 -6.81 -6.54 0.95
N LEU A 35 -6.05 -5.87 0.08
CA LEU A 35 -4.74 -6.35 -0.38
C LEU A 35 -3.68 -6.26 0.72
N GLU A 36 -3.71 -5.22 1.55
CA GLU A 36 -2.82 -5.07 2.71
C GLU A 36 -2.98 -6.23 3.70
N GLN A 37 -4.22 -6.64 3.99
CA GLN A 37 -4.49 -7.80 4.84
C GLN A 37 -3.89 -9.09 4.26
N LYS A 38 -4.09 -9.34 2.96
CA LYS A 38 -3.49 -10.50 2.27
C LYS A 38 -1.96 -10.45 2.29
N CYS A 39 -1.38 -9.28 2.12
CA CYS A 39 0.07 -9.06 2.17
C CYS A 39 0.62 -9.39 3.57
N SER A 40 -0.03 -8.89 4.62
CA SER A 40 0.32 -9.17 6.02
C SER A 40 0.28 -10.67 6.32
N ASP A 41 -0.81 -11.35 5.92
CA ASP A 41 -0.95 -12.80 6.11
C ASP A 41 0.14 -13.60 5.38
N LEU A 42 0.49 -13.20 4.15
CA LEU A 42 1.55 -13.84 3.39
C LEU A 42 2.91 -13.65 4.05
N VAL A 43 3.23 -12.43 4.50
CA VAL A 43 4.50 -12.13 5.18
C VAL A 43 4.64 -12.93 6.48
N VAL A 44 3.56 -13.09 7.26
CA VAL A 44 3.57 -13.92 8.47
C VAL A 44 3.89 -15.38 8.12
N LYS A 45 3.25 -15.94 7.08
CA LYS A 45 3.52 -17.32 6.60
C LYS A 45 4.96 -17.49 6.09
N MET A 46 5.46 -16.48 5.37
CA MET A 46 6.84 -16.47 4.86
C MET A 46 7.86 -16.52 6.00
N LYS A 47 7.68 -15.70 7.05
CA LYS A 47 8.58 -15.67 8.22
C LYS A 47 8.67 -17.02 8.94
N GLN A 48 7.61 -17.82 8.91
CA GLN A 48 7.60 -19.17 9.49
C GLN A 48 8.31 -20.22 8.62
N THR A 49 8.50 -19.95 7.33
CA THR A 49 8.98 -20.92 6.34
C THR A 49 10.39 -20.59 5.81
N ASP A 50 10.90 -19.37 6.00
CA ASP A 50 12.17 -18.88 5.42
C ASP A 50 13.45 -19.43 6.13
N ILE A 51 13.33 -20.47 6.96
CA ILE A 51 14.41 -20.93 7.86
C ILE A 51 15.30 -22.03 7.24
N GLU A 52 14.88 -22.78 6.21
CA GLU A 52 15.51 -24.10 5.97
C GLU A 52 16.04 -24.42 4.55
N GLU A 53 15.95 -23.54 3.54
CA GLU A 53 16.44 -23.88 2.19
C GLU A 53 17.75 -23.16 1.80
N VAL A 54 18.79 -23.96 1.52
CA VAL A 54 20.02 -23.49 0.87
C VAL A 54 19.71 -23.13 -0.58
N LEU A 55 19.62 -21.84 -0.86
CA LEU A 55 19.43 -21.31 -2.21
C LEU A 55 20.75 -21.32 -2.98
N ASP A 56 20.71 -21.74 -4.24
CA ASP A 56 21.82 -21.53 -5.17
C ASP A 56 22.02 -20.02 -5.49
N ASN A 57 23.11 -19.70 -6.18
CA ASN A 57 23.44 -18.30 -6.48
C ASN A 57 22.40 -17.60 -7.37
N ASP A 58 21.77 -18.32 -8.31
CA ASP A 58 20.76 -17.75 -9.21
C ASP A 58 19.48 -17.42 -8.44
N ALA A 59 19.01 -18.34 -7.60
CA ALA A 59 17.86 -18.15 -6.73
C ALA A 59 18.11 -17.02 -5.71
N ARG A 60 19.32 -16.88 -5.17
CA ARG A 60 19.68 -15.74 -4.30
C ARG A 60 19.63 -14.41 -5.04
N GLN A 61 20.15 -14.36 -6.27
CA GLN A 61 20.08 -13.15 -7.09
C GLN A 61 18.62 -12.80 -7.43
N HIS A 62 17.80 -13.81 -7.74
CA HIS A 62 16.38 -13.62 -8.01
C HIS A 62 15.61 -13.10 -6.79
N LYS A 63 15.80 -13.74 -5.61
CA LYS A 63 15.25 -13.27 -4.32
C LYS A 63 15.61 -11.80 -4.07
N THR A 64 16.86 -11.41 -4.33
CA THR A 64 17.33 -10.02 -4.15
C THR A 64 16.58 -9.05 -5.07
N LYS A 65 16.41 -9.40 -6.36
CA LYS A 65 15.65 -8.58 -7.32
C LYS A 65 14.18 -8.41 -6.89
N LEU A 66 13.54 -9.49 -6.43
CA LEU A 66 12.17 -9.46 -5.93
C LEU A 66 12.02 -8.55 -4.71
N ILE A 67 12.94 -8.65 -3.74
CA ILE A 67 12.96 -7.78 -2.55
C ILE A 67 13.12 -6.32 -2.96
N SER A 68 14.04 -5.99 -3.87
CA SER A 68 14.20 -4.63 -4.36
C SER A 68 12.93 -4.09 -5.03
N LYS A 69 12.25 -4.90 -5.85
CA LYS A 69 10.96 -4.52 -6.45
C LYS A 69 9.90 -4.27 -5.39
N ILE A 70 9.75 -5.18 -4.41
CA ILE A 70 8.79 -5.04 -3.31
C ILE A 70 9.01 -3.74 -2.54
N LEU A 71 10.25 -3.40 -2.20
CA LEU A 71 10.58 -2.16 -1.48
C LEU A 71 10.31 -0.90 -2.32
N SER A 72 10.54 -0.96 -3.64
CA SER A 72 10.17 0.12 -4.55
C SER A 72 8.66 0.32 -4.59
N ASP A 73 7.90 -0.77 -4.75
CA ASP A 73 6.44 -0.75 -4.80
C ASP A 73 5.85 -0.20 -3.48
N ASP A 74 6.40 -0.62 -2.33
CA ASP A 74 6.04 -0.11 -1.00
C ASP A 74 6.31 1.39 -0.85
N SER A 75 7.45 1.89 -1.34
CA SER A 75 7.73 3.32 -1.38
C SER A 75 6.71 4.10 -2.22
N ASP A 76 6.34 3.57 -3.38
CA ASP A 76 5.36 4.21 -4.27
C ASP A 76 3.96 4.24 -3.65
N ILE A 77 3.53 3.16 -3.00
CA ILE A 77 2.27 3.10 -2.25
C ILE A 77 2.23 4.15 -1.15
N ARG A 78 3.29 4.27 -0.35
CA ARG A 78 3.40 5.29 0.70
C ARG A 78 3.31 6.70 0.13
N ASN A 79 4.02 6.99 -0.96
CA ASN A 79 4.00 8.31 -1.57
C ASN A 79 2.58 8.69 -2.07
N HIS A 80 1.87 7.76 -2.71
CA HIS A 80 0.51 8.01 -3.21
C HIS A 80 -0.49 8.19 -2.07
N THR A 81 -0.46 7.29 -1.07
CA THR A 81 -1.34 7.38 0.10
C THR A 81 -1.12 8.66 0.91
N GLN A 82 0.13 9.09 1.08
CA GLN A 82 0.46 10.34 1.76
C GLN A 82 0.00 11.57 0.98
N THR A 83 0.16 11.56 -0.35
CA THR A 83 -0.32 12.65 -1.22
C THR A 83 -1.83 12.81 -1.11
N TRP A 84 -2.58 11.70 -1.23
CA TRP A 84 -4.03 11.71 -1.06
C TRP A 84 -4.47 12.21 0.33
N MET A 85 -3.77 11.83 1.38
CA MET A 85 -4.07 12.29 2.74
C MET A 85 -3.97 13.82 2.86
N ILE A 86 -2.96 14.44 2.24
CA ILE A 86 -2.79 15.90 2.20
C ILE A 86 -3.97 16.57 1.46
N GLU A 87 -4.38 15.99 0.33
CA GLU A 87 -5.54 16.46 -0.44
C GLU A 87 -6.83 16.39 0.39
N LEU A 88 -7.08 15.26 1.06
CA LEU A 88 -8.23 15.06 1.92
C LEU A 88 -8.28 16.07 3.08
N GLN A 89 -7.13 16.37 3.70
CA GLN A 89 -7.03 17.38 4.74
C GLN A 89 -7.41 18.76 4.21
N THR A 90 -6.97 19.11 3.00
CA THR A 90 -7.27 20.39 2.36
C THR A 90 -8.76 20.51 2.04
N ILE A 91 -9.38 19.46 1.51
CA ILE A 91 -10.83 19.39 1.25
C ILE A 91 -11.60 19.57 2.56
N THR A 92 -11.23 18.84 3.60
CA THR A 92 -11.90 18.91 4.91
C THR A 92 -11.80 20.30 5.53
N GLN A 93 -10.64 20.95 5.42
CA GLN A 93 -10.44 22.32 5.89
C GLN A 93 -11.33 23.31 5.12
N SER A 94 -11.40 23.18 3.80
CA SER A 94 -12.26 24.02 2.95
C SER A 94 -13.75 23.88 3.32
N ILE A 95 -14.23 22.64 3.49
CA ILE A 95 -15.62 22.36 3.92
C ILE A 95 -15.91 22.99 5.28
N ASN A 96 -15.01 22.84 6.25
CA ASN A 96 -15.19 23.43 7.58
C ASN A 96 -15.21 24.97 7.54
N GLN A 97 -14.43 25.58 6.65
CA GLN A 97 -14.44 27.03 6.46
C GLN A 97 -15.77 27.51 5.86
N SER A 98 -16.33 26.81 4.87
CA SER A 98 -17.60 27.19 4.24
C SER A 98 -18.78 27.07 5.21
N ILE A 99 -18.82 26.00 6.03
CA ILE A 99 -19.83 25.83 7.08
C ILE A 99 -19.79 26.99 8.07
N ARG A 100 -18.60 27.36 8.56
CA ARG A 100 -18.41 28.48 9.49
C ARG A 100 -18.85 29.82 8.89
N GLN A 101 -18.57 30.03 7.60
CA GLN A 101 -19.02 31.24 6.90
C GLN A 101 -20.55 31.28 6.78
N GLY A 102 -21.18 30.16 6.45
CA GLY A 102 -22.65 30.03 6.41
C GLY A 102 -23.31 30.32 7.76
N GLN A 103 -22.78 29.75 8.84
CA GLN A 103 -23.26 30.01 10.22
C GLN A 103 -23.16 31.50 10.57
N LYS A 104 -22.01 32.15 10.29
CA LYS A 104 -21.85 33.59 10.53
C LYS A 104 -22.83 34.45 9.74
N LEU A 105 -23.17 34.05 8.52
CA LEU A 105 -24.18 34.75 7.71
C LEU A 105 -25.58 34.55 8.27
N GLN A 106 -25.92 33.33 8.73
CA GLN A 106 -27.18 33.06 9.42
C GLN A 106 -27.30 33.85 10.73
N ASP A 107 -26.26 33.90 11.55
CA ASP A 107 -26.27 34.68 12.80
C ASP A 107 -26.46 36.19 12.56
N LYS A 108 -25.96 36.69 11.41
CA LYS A 108 -25.99 38.12 11.06
C LYS A 108 -27.26 38.55 10.33
N TYR A 109 -27.89 37.66 9.58
CA TYR A 109 -29.01 37.97 8.68
C TYR A 109 -30.24 37.08 8.87
N GLY A 110 -30.21 36.15 9.83
CA GLY A 110 -31.35 35.33 10.24
C GLY A 110 -32.30 36.13 11.13
N VAL A 111 -33.58 36.16 10.75
CA VAL A 111 -34.73 36.66 11.53
C VAL A 111 -35.04 35.69 12.68
#